data_AF-A0AAN9FF39-F1
#
_entry.id   AF-A0AAN9FF39-F1
#
_cell.length_a   1.000
_cell.length_b   1.000
_cell.length_c   1.000
_cell.angle_alpha   90.00
_cell.angle_beta   90.00
_cell.angle_gamma   90.00
#
_symmetry.space_group_name_H-M   'P 1'
#
loop_
_entity.id
_entity.type
_entity.pdbx_description
1 polymer ?
#
loop_
_entity_poly.entity_id
_entity_poly.type
_entity_poly.pdbx_seq_one_letter_code
_entity_poly.pdbx_strand_id
1 'polypeptide(L)' 'MVPMAALLVGRSVIFRLAAKGERGPRQVIEMLKNELELTMALSGCPTLMDISRSHVTTEKERLHSML' A
#
# COMPACT_ATOMS: atom_id res chain seq x y z
N MET A 1 9.77 -14.01 -5.65
CA MET A 1 8.70 -13.00 -5.51
C MET A 1 8.84 -12.04 -6.68
N VAL A 2 7.79 -11.85 -7.48
CA VAL A 2 7.83 -10.90 -8.60
C VAL A 2 7.61 -9.49 -8.03
N PRO A 3 8.50 -8.51 -8.30
CA PRO A 3 8.33 -7.15 -7.81
C PRO A 3 7.11 -6.49 -8.46
N MET A 4 6.27 -5.85 -7.64
CA MET A 4 5.04 -5.18 -8.08
C MET A 4 5.38 -3.74 -8.52
N ALA A 5 5.30 -3.44 -9.82
CA ALA A 5 5.65 -2.12 -10.34
C ALA A 5 4.51 -1.09 -10.22
N ALA A 6 3.24 -1.53 -10.19
CA ALA A 6 2.07 -0.66 -10.11
C ALA A 6 0.85 -1.41 -9.55
N LEU A 7 -0.12 -0.64 -9.04
CA LEU A 7 -1.42 -1.13 -8.58
C LEU A 7 -2.53 -0.19 -9.07
N LEU A 8 -3.71 -0.75 -9.39
CA LEU A 8 -4.90 0.00 -9.76
C LEU A 8 -5.90 0.04 -8.59
N VAL A 9 -6.56 1.17 -8.42
CA VAL A 9 -7.50 1.42 -7.33
C VAL A 9 -8.85 1.84 -7.91
N GLY A 10 -9.90 1.03 -7.71
CA GLY A 10 -11.22 1.24 -8.31
C GLY A 10 -12.31 1.69 -7.32
N ARG A 11 -12.72 0.80 -6.40
CA ARG A 11 -13.91 1.02 -5.55
C ARG A 11 -13.81 2.29 -4.69
N SER A 12 -12.66 2.53 -4.07
CA SER A 12 -12.46 3.72 -3.23
C SER A 12 -12.57 5.03 -4.03
N VAL A 13 -12.19 5.03 -5.32
CA VAL A 13 -12.36 6.19 -6.21
C VAL A 13 -13.84 6.47 -6.44
N ILE A 14 -14.64 5.44 -6.75
CA ILE A 14 -16.08 5.57 -6.98
C ILE A 14 -16.80 6.04 -5.71
N PHE A 15 -16.51 5.43 -4.56
CA PHE A 15 -17.16 5.80 -3.31
C PHE A 15 -16.82 7.22 -2.87
N ARG A 16 -15.56 7.66 -3.07
CA ARG A 16 -15.16 9.02 -2.70
C ARG A 16 -15.65 10.06 -3.70
N LEU A 17 -15.80 9.69 -4.97
CA LEU A 17 -16.49 10.51 -5.98
C LEU A 17 -17.95 10.75 -5.57
N ALA A 18 -18.67 9.71 -5.16
CA ALA A 18 -20.05 9.84 -4.69
C ALA A 18 -20.16 10.71 -3.42
N ALA A 19 -19.20 10.60 -2.49
CA ALA A 19 -19.24 11.32 -1.21
C ALA A 19 -18.75 12.77 -1.26
N LYS A 20 -17.75 13.09 -2.11
CA LYS A 20 -17.07 14.40 -2.12
C LYS A 20 -16.95 15.02 -3.51
N GLY A 21 -17.69 14.51 -4.49
CA GLY A 21 -17.63 14.93 -5.87
C GLY A 21 -16.24 14.75 -6.47
N GLU A 22 -15.92 15.54 -7.49
CA GLU A 22 -14.68 15.47 -8.27
C GLU A 22 -13.39 15.53 -7.42
N ARG A 23 -13.42 16.22 -6.27
CA ARG A 23 -12.26 16.32 -5.37
C ARG A 23 -11.96 15.01 -4.63
N GLY A 24 -12.95 14.13 -4.51
CA GLY A 24 -12.85 12.86 -3.78
C GLY A 24 -11.76 11.92 -4.31
N PRO A 25 -11.75 11.58 -5.61
CA PRO A 25 -10.70 10.78 -6.23
C PRO A 25 -9.27 11.26 -5.95
N ARG A 26 -9.02 12.58 -6.06
CA ARG A 26 -7.69 13.16 -5.78
C ARG A 26 -7.27 12.91 -4.32
N GLN A 27 -8.21 13.07 -3.39
CA GLN A 27 -7.96 12.77 -1.97
C GLN A 27 -7.66 11.28 -1.72
N VAL A 28 -8.23 10.34 -2.49
CA VAL A 28 -7.88 8.92 -2.37
C VAL A 28 -6.40 8.71 -2.66
N ILE A 29 -5.93 9.25 -3.78
CA ILE A 29 -4.54 9.05 -4.23
C ILE A 29 -3.56 9.73 -3.28
N GLU A 30 -3.89 10.94 -2.82
CA GLU A 30 -3.05 11.66 -1.84
C GLU A 30 -2.96 10.91 -0.51
N MET A 31 -4.06 10.34 -0.01
CA MET A 31 -4.03 9.53 1.20
C MET A 31 -3.20 8.25 1.02
N LEU A 32 -3.36 7.54 -0.11
CA LEU A 32 -2.56 6.34 -0.38
C LEU A 32 -1.06 6.67 -0.48
N LYS A 33 -0.71 7.80 -1.10
CA LYS A 33 0.67 8.26 -1.18
C LYS A 33 1.23 8.56 0.21
N ASN A 34 0.54 9.37 1.00
CA ASN A 34 1.01 9.78 2.33
C ASN A 34 1.15 8.56 3.27
N GLU A 35 0.21 7.62 3.21
CA GLU A 35 0.26 6.40 4.05
C GLU A 35 1.38 5.46 3.61
N LEU A 36 1.62 5.36 2.30
CA LEU A 36 2.76 4.58 1.77
C LEU A 36 4.08 5.21 2.20
N GLU A 37 4.25 6.52 2.08
CA GLU A 37 5.45 7.25 2.52
C GLU A 37 5.68 7.09 4.03
N LEU A 38 4.63 7.17 4.83
CA LEU A 38 4.69 6.93 6.28
C LEU A 38 5.13 5.48 6.59
N THR A 39 4.51 4.51 5.93
CA THR A 39 4.84 3.09 6.12
C THR A 39 6.29 2.80 5.72
N MET A 40 6.76 3.40 4.63
CA MET A 40 8.14 3.30 4.17
C MET A 40 9.12 3.89 5.19
N ALA A 41 8.82 5.06 5.75
CA ALA A 41 9.63 5.69 6.80
C ALA A 41 9.72 4.81 8.05
N LEU A 42 8.58 4.24 8.49
CA LEU A 42 8.52 3.35 9.65
C LEU A 42 9.22 2.00 9.40
N SER A 43 9.25 1.54 8.14
CA SER A 43 9.93 0.31 7.74
C SER A 43 11.42 0.52 7.42
N GLY A 44 11.95 1.74 7.56
CA GLY A 44 13.34 2.05 7.23
C GLY A 44 13.66 1.96 5.73
N CYS A 45 12.67 2.12 4.86
CA CYS A 45 12.79 2.02 3.41
C CYS A 45 12.72 3.42 2.75
N PRO A 46 13.83 4.10 2.45
CA PRO A 46 13.79 5.45 1.87
C PRO A 46 13.32 5.46 0.41
N THR A 47 13.47 4.35 -0.32
CA THR A 47 13.03 4.20 -1.72
C THR A 47 12.21 2.94 -1.92
N LEU A 48 11.46 2.87 -3.02
CA LEU A 48 10.70 1.67 -3.38
C LEU A 48 11.60 0.44 -3.62
N MET A 49 12.87 0.65 -3.99
CA MET A 49 13.82 -0.44 -4.20
C MET A 49 14.29 -1.07 -2.89
N ASP A 50 14.17 -0.36 -1.77
CA ASP A 50 14.54 -0.87 -0.44
C ASP A 50 13.47 -1.82 0.12
N ILE A 51 12.26 -1.81 -0.45
CA ILE A 51 11.16 -2.68 -0.03
C ILE A 51 11.41 -4.12 -0.53
N SER A 52 11.89 -4.95 0.39
CA SER A 52 12.12 -6.39 0.19
C SER A 52 11.12 -7.27 0.96
N ARG A 53 11.10 -8.59 0.65
CA ARG A 53 10.26 -9.59 1.30
C ARG A 53 10.53 -9.73 2.80
N SER A 54 11.71 -9.34 3.27
CA SER A 54 12.08 -9.35 4.69
C SER A 54 11.26 -8.38 5.55
N HIS A 55 10.62 -7.36 4.96
CA HIS A 55 9.84 -6.36 5.70
C HIS A 55 8.43 -6.84 6.07
N VAL A 56 8.00 -7.98 5.54
CA VAL A 56 6.65 -8.51 5.74
C VAL A 56 6.71 -9.97 6.12
N THR A 57 5.88 -10.38 7.08
CA THR A 57 5.63 -11.78 7.40
C THR A 57 4.17 -12.06 7.09
N THR A 58 3.90 -13.08 6.28
CA THR A 58 2.51 -13.47 5.98
C THR A 58 2.06 -14.60 6.88
N GLU A 59 0.75 -14.72 7.11
CA GLU A 59 0.19 -15.78 7.97
C GLU A 59 0.59 -17.18 7.49
N LYS A 60 0.69 -17.38 6.17
CA LYS A 60 1.17 -18.64 5.60
C LYS A 60 2.59 -19.01 6.09
N GLU A 61 3.49 -18.03 6.20
CA GLU A 61 4.87 -18.25 6.68
C GLU A 61 4.91 -18.45 8.19
N ARG A 62 4.07 -17.73 8.93
CA ARG A 62 3.94 -17.88 10.37
C ARG A 62 3.51 -19.29 10.76
N LEU A 63 2.51 -19.83 10.06
CA LEU A 63 2.01 -21.20 10.27
C LEU A 63 3.06 -22.27 9.92
N HIS A 64 3.85 -22.06 8.87
CA HIS A 64 4.96 -22.95 8.49
C HIS A 64 6.12 -22.96 9.50
N SER A 65 6.30 -21.89 10.28
CA SER A 65 7.39 -21.79 11.27
C SER A 65 7.01 -22.37 12.64
N MET A 66 5.73 -22.69 12.84
CA MET A 66 5.18 -23.26 14.08
C MET A 66 5.03 -24.79 14.03
N LEU A 67 5.32 -25.41 12.87
CA LEU A 67 5.35 -26.85 12.62
C LEU A 67 6.80 -27.31 12.46
#